data_AF-A0A7J2KUT1-F1
#
_entry.id   AF-A0A7J2KUT1-F1
#
_cell.length_a   1.000
_cell.length_b   1.000
_cell.length_c   1.000
_cell.angle_alpha   90.00
_cell.angle_beta   90.00
_cell.angle_gamma   90.00
#
_symmetry.space_group_name_H-M   'P 1'
#
loop_
_entity.id
_entity.type
_entity.pdbx_description
1 polymer ?
#
loop_
_entity_poly.entity_id
_entity_poly.type
_entity_poly.pdbx_seq_one_letter_code
_entity_poly.pdbx_strand_id
1 'polypeptide(L)'
;MFKEDGTRKKFVVLVIISIALVGVFASGIIGNIFGGNSGKTGNASFSNVNNINEPHYNLSGFILIRHDAVNETIYNSLGWLKIYTNSTDIFVYSIHPLANKTLVFNITLLKVERNGTAANVAKNGDLVTINYIGMLPSGKVFDTSLKQVAENKSIPKAYMFRERPSYKPLSFVLGSKRIIEGVGDAVNGMKVNQTIEVTIPPDKAYNYYNKKLLTIIPIEEKIPRETLLKRYVDVPVNQFYHAANLKAGDIFMIPDTNINASVLSINNDTMALELLLKVGDVIHRGLPFNSTVIAVYPKVIEIEYNVKVGQVIHSRGLPWNSTVIGVN
;
A
#
# COMPACT_ATOMS: atom_id res chain seq x y z
N MET A 1 8.53 33.09 7.31
CA MET A 1 8.28 33.57 5.93
C MET A 1 9.10 32.71 4.98
N PHE A 2 8.56 31.57 4.53
CA PHE A 2 9.27 30.68 3.62
C PHE A 2 8.92 31.06 2.19
N LYS A 3 9.92 31.41 1.38
CA LYS A 3 9.76 31.68 -0.05
C LYS A 3 9.33 30.37 -0.75
N GLU A 4 8.20 30.41 -1.45
CA GLU A 4 7.76 29.34 -2.33
C GLU A 4 8.72 29.23 -3.54
N ASP A 5 9.41 28.11 -3.65
CA ASP A 5 10.06 27.70 -4.90
C ASP A 5 9.01 26.99 -5.76
N GLY A 6 8.72 27.56 -6.94
CA GLY A 6 7.70 27.11 -7.89
C GLY A 6 7.90 25.69 -8.44
N THR A 7 9.04 25.06 -8.18
CA THR A 7 9.27 23.65 -8.52
C THR A 7 8.56 22.66 -7.56
N ARG A 8 8.23 23.06 -6.33
CA ARG A 8 7.55 22.17 -5.35
C ARG A 8 6.11 21.85 -5.69
N LYS A 9 5.34 22.79 -6.28
CA LYS A 9 3.90 22.59 -6.55
C LYS A 9 3.64 21.44 -7.53
N LYS A 10 4.46 21.27 -8.57
CA LYS A 10 4.29 20.18 -9.56
C LYS A 10 4.64 18.79 -9.00
N PHE A 11 5.68 18.71 -8.16
CA PHE A 11 6.09 17.44 -7.55
C PHE A 11 5.10 16.95 -6.48
N VAL A 12 4.49 17.86 -5.72
CA VAL A 12 3.49 17.53 -4.69
C VAL A 12 2.20 17.01 -5.34
N VAL A 13 1.71 17.66 -6.40
CA VAL A 13 0.51 17.21 -7.15
C VAL A 13 0.67 15.78 -7.70
N LEU A 14 1.84 15.43 -8.27
CA LEU A 14 2.08 14.10 -8.86
C LEU A 14 2.11 12.96 -7.81
N VAL A 15 2.56 13.25 -6.58
CA VAL A 15 2.64 12.28 -5.48
C VAL A 15 1.26 12.01 -4.86
N ILE A 16 0.32 12.95 -4.93
CA ILE A 16 -0.99 12.83 -4.26
C ILE A 16 -2.00 12.06 -5.11
N ILE A 17 -2.04 12.29 -6.42
CA ILE A 17 -2.82 11.47 -7.35
C ILE A 17 -2.39 9.99 -7.22
N SER A 18 -1.09 9.78 -6.98
CA SER A 18 -0.54 8.46 -6.66
C SER A 18 -1.11 7.92 -5.35
N ILE A 19 -1.17 8.67 -4.25
CA ILE A 19 -1.67 8.18 -2.95
C ILE A 19 -3.18 7.89 -2.98
N ALA A 20 -3.99 8.76 -3.59
CA ALA A 20 -5.43 8.60 -3.68
C ALA A 20 -5.84 7.41 -4.57
N LEU A 21 -5.16 7.18 -5.70
CA LEU A 21 -5.41 5.99 -6.54
C LEU A 21 -4.70 4.74 -6.00
N VAL A 22 -3.44 4.80 -5.57
CA VAL A 22 -2.70 3.62 -5.04
C VAL A 22 -3.34 3.10 -3.76
N GLY A 23 -3.92 3.97 -2.92
CA GLY A 23 -4.72 3.57 -1.76
C GLY A 23 -5.97 2.76 -2.15
N VAL A 24 -6.57 3.09 -3.30
CA VAL A 24 -7.73 2.37 -3.86
C VAL A 24 -7.33 1.03 -4.48
N PHE A 25 -6.25 0.99 -5.25
CA PHE A 25 -5.79 -0.17 -6.04
C PHE A 25 -4.88 -1.16 -5.27
N ALA A 26 -5.08 -1.33 -3.96
CA ALA A 26 -4.33 -2.30 -3.14
C ALA A 26 -4.30 -3.72 -3.75
N SER A 27 -3.24 -4.49 -3.43
CA SER A 27 -2.88 -5.79 -4.01
C SER A 27 -4.06 -6.76 -4.20
N GLY A 28 -4.60 -6.81 -5.41
CA GLY A 28 -5.74 -7.65 -5.82
C GLY A 28 -5.96 -7.59 -7.33
N ILE A 29 -6.92 -8.36 -7.84
CA ILE A 29 -7.24 -8.47 -9.28
C ILE A 29 -7.35 -7.09 -9.94
N ILE A 30 -8.13 -6.19 -9.33
CA ILE A 30 -8.36 -4.82 -9.82
C ILE A 30 -7.04 -4.01 -9.85
N GLY A 31 -6.21 -4.10 -8.80
CA GLY A 31 -4.93 -3.37 -8.75
C GLY A 31 -3.94 -3.78 -9.82
N ASN A 32 -3.88 -5.07 -10.17
CA ASN A 32 -2.98 -5.55 -11.22
C ASN A 32 -3.47 -5.21 -12.63
N ILE A 33 -4.78 -5.23 -12.87
CA ILE A 33 -5.37 -4.87 -14.17
C ILE A 33 -5.24 -3.36 -14.44
N PHE A 34 -5.43 -2.55 -13.40
CA PHE A 34 -5.68 -1.11 -13.54
C PHE A 34 -4.59 -0.21 -12.97
N GLY A 35 -3.50 -0.77 -12.45
CA GLY A 35 -2.33 -0.03 -12.03
C GLY A 35 -2.36 0.47 -10.58
N GLY A 36 -2.24 -0.45 -9.63
CA GLY A 36 -1.71 -0.20 -8.30
C GLY A 36 -0.30 -0.78 -8.22
N ASN A 37 0.73 0.08 -8.13
CA ASN A 37 2.12 -0.37 -8.07
C ASN A 37 2.33 -1.17 -6.78
N SER A 38 2.36 -2.50 -6.87
CA SER A 38 2.73 -3.36 -5.75
C SER A 38 4.24 -3.22 -5.50
N GLY A 39 4.60 -2.37 -4.53
CA GLY A 39 5.85 -2.53 -3.78
C GLY A 39 7.11 -1.80 -4.28
N LYS A 40 7.02 -0.75 -5.10
CA LYS A 40 8.16 0.15 -5.34
C LYS A 40 7.76 1.60 -5.10
N THR A 41 8.59 2.35 -4.38
CA THR A 41 8.54 3.81 -4.20
C THR A 41 8.82 4.59 -5.51
N GLY A 42 8.33 4.07 -6.63
CA GLY A 42 8.29 4.76 -7.91
C GLY A 42 6.90 5.38 -8.06
N ASN A 43 6.87 6.66 -8.47
CA ASN A 43 5.70 7.41 -8.91
C ASN A 43 4.62 6.46 -9.46
N ALA A 44 3.37 6.60 -9.03
CA ALA A 44 2.28 5.98 -9.77
C ALA A 44 2.27 6.66 -11.14
N SER A 45 2.94 6.01 -12.08
CA SER A 45 2.71 6.26 -13.47
C SER A 45 1.33 5.67 -13.69
N PHE A 46 0.30 6.53 -13.74
CA PHE A 46 -0.73 6.33 -14.76
C PHE A 46 0.08 5.97 -15.97
N SER A 47 -0.03 4.72 -16.43
CA SER A 47 0.76 4.24 -17.56
C SER A 47 0.80 5.39 -18.54
N ASN A 48 1.98 5.98 -18.76
CA ASN A 48 2.14 7.07 -19.71
C ASN A 48 1.68 6.49 -21.06
N VAL A 49 0.38 6.56 -21.32
CA VAL A 49 -0.26 6.21 -22.59
C VAL A 49 0.17 7.22 -23.66
N ASN A 50 0.95 8.24 -23.26
CA ASN A 50 1.70 9.16 -24.10
C ASN A 50 2.63 8.48 -25.12
N ASN A 51 2.84 7.16 -25.06
CA ASN A 51 3.62 6.40 -26.04
C ASN A 51 2.77 5.49 -26.96
N ILE A 52 1.44 5.69 -27.00
CA ILE A 52 0.58 5.04 -27.99
C ILE A 52 0.29 6.06 -29.09
N ASN A 53 0.83 5.83 -30.30
CA ASN A 53 0.51 6.58 -31.51
C ASN A 53 -0.94 6.28 -31.95
N GLU A 54 -1.90 6.76 -31.20
CA GLU A 54 -3.34 6.72 -31.49
C GLU A 54 -3.90 8.14 -31.34
N PRO A 55 -5.04 8.49 -31.98
CA PRO A 55 -5.50 9.88 -32.12
C PRO A 55 -5.47 10.63 -30.79
N HIS A 56 -5.05 11.90 -30.83
CA HIS A 56 -4.92 12.77 -29.67
C HIS A 56 -6.18 12.72 -28.79
N TYR A 57 -6.10 12.00 -27.67
CA TYR A 57 -7.16 11.97 -26.66
C TYR A 57 -7.27 13.37 -26.05
N ASN A 58 -8.42 14.03 -26.23
CA ASN A 58 -8.66 15.34 -25.64
C ASN A 58 -9.26 15.18 -24.23
N LEU A 59 -8.47 14.62 -23.31
CA LEU A 59 -8.82 14.45 -21.90
C LEU A 59 -8.69 15.80 -21.19
N SER A 60 -9.68 16.68 -21.36
CA SER A 60 -9.67 18.03 -20.78
C SER A 60 -10.59 18.17 -19.57
N GLY A 61 -11.48 17.21 -19.33
CA GLY A 61 -12.41 17.26 -18.22
C GLY A 61 -11.72 17.06 -16.88
N PHE A 62 -12.26 17.69 -15.85
CA PHE A 62 -11.74 17.54 -14.49
C PHE A 62 -12.84 17.54 -13.44
N ILE A 63 -12.55 16.84 -12.36
CA ILE A 63 -13.38 16.84 -11.15
C ILE A 63 -12.60 17.63 -10.10
N LEU A 64 -13.25 18.63 -9.52
CA LEU A 64 -12.72 19.38 -8.39
C LEU A 64 -13.28 18.75 -7.11
N ILE A 65 -12.38 18.28 -6.25
CA ILE A 65 -12.69 17.63 -4.98
C ILE A 65 -12.18 18.51 -3.85
N ARG A 66 -12.98 18.63 -2.79
CA ARG A 66 -12.58 19.22 -1.52
C ARG A 66 -12.42 18.12 -0.46
N HIS A 67 -11.28 18.06 0.20
CA HIS A 67 -11.02 17.14 1.30
C HIS A 67 -11.55 17.73 2.62
N ASP A 68 -12.45 17.00 3.29
CA ASP A 68 -13.13 17.45 4.52
C ASP A 68 -12.37 16.96 5.77
N ALA A 69 -11.06 17.17 5.79
CA ALA A 69 -10.20 16.79 6.91
C ALA A 69 -10.36 17.74 8.09
N VAL A 70 -10.24 17.19 9.31
CA VAL A 70 -10.28 17.96 10.55
C VAL A 70 -8.98 17.79 11.33
N ASN A 71 -8.71 18.72 12.24
CA ASN A 71 -7.59 18.61 13.15
C ASN A 71 -7.84 17.46 14.13
N GLU A 72 -7.12 16.35 13.97
CA GLU A 72 -7.32 15.17 14.80
C GLU A 72 -6.05 14.33 14.94
N THR A 73 -6.10 13.38 15.87
CA THR A 73 -5.06 12.36 16.04
C THR A 73 -5.72 11.01 16.07
N ILE A 74 -5.47 10.22 15.03
CA ILE A 74 -6.08 8.90 14.85
C ILE A 74 -5.01 7.82 14.94
N TYR A 75 -5.42 6.61 15.30
CA TYR A 75 -4.55 5.44 15.37
C TYR A 75 -4.96 4.43 14.29
N ASN A 76 -4.02 4.02 13.44
CA ASN A 76 -4.24 2.96 12.46
C ASN A 76 -3.14 1.88 12.56
N SER A 77 -3.16 0.92 11.63
CA SER A 77 -2.18 -0.18 11.58
C SER A 77 -0.73 0.27 11.38
N LEU A 78 -0.49 1.51 10.92
CA LEU A 78 0.83 2.09 10.70
C LEU A 78 1.30 2.99 11.85
N GLY A 79 0.42 3.27 12.83
CA GLY A 79 0.74 4.07 14.01
C GLY A 79 -0.22 5.24 14.22
N TRP A 80 0.29 6.28 14.90
CA TRP A 80 -0.47 7.52 15.08
C TRP A 80 -0.34 8.37 13.83
N LEU A 81 -1.48 8.78 13.28
CA LEU A 81 -1.56 9.84 12.29
C LEU A 81 -2.03 11.10 13.00
N LYS A 82 -1.24 12.16 12.90
CA LYS A 82 -1.65 13.49 13.35
C LYS A 82 -1.99 14.33 12.15
N ILE A 83 -3.23 14.80 12.11
CA ILE A 83 -3.79 15.55 10.99
C ILE A 83 -3.97 16.98 11.45
N TYR A 84 -3.42 17.91 10.68
CA TYR A 84 -3.65 19.33 10.85
C TYR A 84 -4.14 19.92 9.54
N THR A 85 -4.99 20.92 9.59
CA THR A 85 -5.48 21.66 8.43
C THR A 85 -5.25 23.15 8.61
N ASN A 86 -4.96 23.84 7.52
CA ASN A 86 -5.10 25.29 7.43
C ASN A 86 -6.14 25.61 6.35
N SER A 87 -6.14 26.81 5.76
CA SER A 87 -7.11 27.17 4.71
C SER A 87 -6.85 26.53 3.34
N THR A 88 -5.65 26.00 3.09
CA THR A 88 -5.19 25.53 1.78
C THR A 88 -4.75 24.07 1.77
N ASP A 89 -4.28 23.55 2.90
CA ASP A 89 -3.54 22.32 3.01
C ASP A 89 -3.94 21.51 4.24
N ILE A 90 -3.78 20.20 4.10
CA ILE A 90 -3.89 19.15 5.10
C ILE A 90 -2.50 18.57 5.29
N PHE A 91 -2.05 18.55 6.53
CA PHE A 91 -0.77 18.06 6.98
C PHE A 91 -0.98 16.75 7.72
N VAL A 92 -0.57 15.64 7.11
CA VAL A 92 -0.62 14.31 7.73
C VAL A 92 0.76 13.94 8.20
N TYR A 93 0.94 13.85 9.51
CA TYR A 93 2.15 13.34 10.13
C TYR A 93 1.95 11.87 10.50
N SER A 94 2.60 10.97 9.74
CA SER A 94 2.67 9.57 10.13
C SER A 94 3.79 9.40 11.15
N ILE A 95 3.41 9.32 12.41
CA ILE A 95 4.32 9.10 13.53
C ILE A 95 4.16 7.64 13.95
N HIS A 96 5.15 6.82 13.59
CA HIS A 96 5.23 5.48 14.17
C HIS A 96 5.35 5.64 15.70
N PRO A 97 4.54 4.93 16.52
CA PRO A 97 4.54 5.09 17.98
C PRO A 97 5.89 4.77 18.63
N LEU A 98 6.76 4.03 17.92
CA LEU A 98 8.12 3.70 18.33
C LEU A 98 9.21 4.58 17.69
N ALA A 99 8.85 5.57 16.86
CA ALA A 99 9.82 6.54 16.35
C ALA A 99 10.49 7.29 17.51
N ASN A 100 11.75 7.69 17.34
CA ASN A 100 12.59 8.29 18.38
C ASN A 100 12.86 7.42 19.63
N LYS A 101 12.40 6.17 19.67
CA LYS A 101 12.59 5.31 20.84
C LYS A 101 13.72 4.32 20.62
N THR A 102 14.60 4.22 21.60
CA THR A 102 15.45 3.04 21.79
C THR A 102 14.56 1.86 22.17
N LEU A 103 14.78 0.70 21.57
CA LEU A 103 14.02 -0.52 21.82
C LEU A 103 14.93 -1.58 22.43
N VAL A 104 14.37 -2.44 23.26
CA VAL A 104 15.06 -3.61 23.80
C VAL A 104 14.36 -4.86 23.25
N PHE A 105 15.13 -5.79 22.70
CA PHE A 105 14.60 -7.05 22.19
C PHE A 105 15.27 -8.23 22.87
N ASN A 106 14.46 -9.13 23.41
CA ASN A 106 14.88 -10.49 23.72
C ASN A 106 14.58 -11.37 22.51
N ILE A 107 15.61 -11.95 21.90
CA ILE A 107 15.52 -12.71 20.64
C ILE A 107 16.06 -14.11 20.87
N THR A 108 15.27 -15.11 20.53
CA THR A 108 15.70 -16.52 20.50
C THR A 108 15.70 -17.01 19.06
N LEU A 109 16.85 -17.44 18.56
CA LEU A 109 16.95 -18.02 17.21
C LEU A 109 16.53 -19.49 17.25
N LEU A 110 15.48 -19.86 16.52
CA LEU A 110 14.92 -21.22 16.54
C LEU A 110 15.40 -22.08 15.37
N LYS A 111 15.57 -21.47 14.19
CA LYS A 111 15.91 -22.20 12.97
C LYS A 111 16.68 -21.32 12.00
N VAL A 112 17.62 -21.91 11.28
CA VAL A 112 18.30 -21.30 10.13
C VAL A 112 18.25 -22.28 8.97
N GLU A 113 17.84 -21.80 7.80
CA GLU A 113 17.81 -22.54 6.55
C GLU A 113 18.63 -21.82 5.48
N ARG A 114 19.57 -22.54 4.88
CA ARG A 114 20.44 -22.07 3.80
C ARG A 114 20.28 -23.00 2.61
N ASN A 115 19.82 -22.47 1.48
CA ASN A 115 19.59 -23.23 0.25
C ASN A 115 18.76 -24.51 0.49
N GLY A 116 17.72 -24.43 1.34
CA GLY A 116 16.85 -25.56 1.68
C GLY A 116 17.42 -26.57 2.69
N THR A 117 18.59 -26.31 3.26
CA THR A 117 19.22 -27.18 4.27
C THR A 117 19.36 -26.48 5.62
N ALA A 118 19.30 -27.23 6.71
CA ALA A 118 19.45 -26.69 8.05
C ALA A 118 20.89 -26.18 8.28
N ALA A 119 21.02 -25.03 8.92
CA ALA A 119 22.30 -24.48 9.37
C ALA A 119 22.24 -24.16 10.87
N ASN A 120 23.41 -24.10 11.51
CA ASN A 120 23.52 -23.85 12.95
C ASN A 120 23.85 -22.39 13.30
N VAL A 121 24.31 -21.59 12.34
CA VAL A 121 24.70 -20.18 12.52
C VAL A 121 24.07 -19.35 11.41
N ALA A 122 23.36 -18.29 11.80
CA ALA A 122 22.70 -17.37 10.89
C ALA A 122 23.70 -16.47 10.15
N LYS A 123 23.50 -16.31 8.85
CA LYS A 123 24.25 -15.40 7.97
C LYS A 123 23.31 -14.70 7.00
N ASN A 124 23.74 -13.56 6.46
CA ASN A 124 22.98 -12.84 5.43
C ASN A 124 22.60 -13.76 4.27
N GLY A 125 21.34 -13.67 3.83
CA GLY A 125 20.74 -14.54 2.81
C GLY A 125 20.04 -15.77 3.36
N ASP A 126 20.27 -16.17 4.61
CA ASP A 126 19.59 -17.31 5.21
C ASP A 126 18.13 -16.98 5.54
N LEU A 127 17.24 -17.98 5.44
CA LEU A 127 15.91 -17.91 6.04
C LEU A 127 16.04 -18.26 7.53
N VAL A 128 15.74 -17.30 8.41
CA VAL A 128 15.82 -17.48 9.86
C VAL A 128 14.43 -17.45 10.48
N THR A 129 14.24 -18.20 11.57
CA THR A 129 13.02 -18.18 12.37
C THR A 129 13.36 -17.86 13.81
N ILE A 130 12.72 -16.83 14.37
CA ILE A 130 12.99 -16.35 15.73
C ILE A 130 11.71 -16.31 16.58
N ASN A 131 11.90 -16.49 17.89
CA ASN A 131 10.99 -15.94 18.88
C ASN A 131 11.52 -14.60 19.39
N TYR A 132 10.64 -13.68 19.76
CA TYR A 132 11.05 -12.40 20.31
C TYR A 132 10.07 -11.80 21.32
N ILE A 133 10.61 -10.93 22.16
CA ILE A 133 9.86 -9.99 23.02
C ILE A 133 10.45 -8.61 22.77
N GLY A 134 9.66 -7.70 22.21
CA GLY A 134 10.01 -6.30 22.02
C GLY A 134 9.52 -5.44 23.17
N MET A 135 10.44 -4.67 23.78
CA MET A 135 10.21 -3.88 24.98
C MET A 135 10.71 -2.44 24.82
N LEU A 136 10.06 -1.52 25.53
CA LEU A 136 10.64 -0.22 25.81
C LEU A 136 11.73 -0.34 26.90
N PRO A 137 12.68 0.62 27.02
CA PRO A 137 13.69 0.59 28.08
C PRO A 137 13.11 0.55 29.49
N SER A 138 11.84 0.95 29.66
CA SER A 138 11.09 0.81 30.91
C SER A 138 10.63 -0.62 31.23
N GLY A 139 10.99 -1.63 30.42
CA GLY A 139 10.53 -3.03 30.55
C GLY A 139 9.10 -3.30 30.05
N LYS A 140 8.39 -2.28 29.51
CA LYS A 140 7.03 -2.45 28.99
C LYS A 140 7.06 -3.15 27.63
N VAL A 141 6.39 -4.28 27.50
CA VAL A 141 6.31 -5.06 26.25
C VAL A 141 5.40 -4.33 25.25
N PHE A 142 5.89 -4.06 24.05
CA PHE A 142 5.10 -3.48 22.96
C PHE A 142 4.72 -4.50 21.88
N ASP A 143 5.47 -5.60 21.74
CA ASP A 143 5.16 -6.68 20.80
C ASP A 143 5.85 -7.99 21.22
N THR A 144 5.31 -9.15 20.81
CA THR A 144 5.92 -10.46 21.07
C THR A 144 5.39 -11.55 20.13
N SER A 145 6.23 -12.54 19.82
CA SER A 145 5.81 -13.78 19.17
C SER A 145 5.30 -14.84 20.14
N LEU A 146 5.38 -14.60 21.46
CA LEU A 146 5.11 -15.60 22.50
C LEU A 146 3.74 -15.35 23.15
N LYS A 147 2.80 -16.28 22.94
CA LYS A 147 1.45 -16.23 23.53
C LYS A 147 1.47 -16.05 25.05
N GLN A 148 2.32 -16.82 25.73
CA GLN A 148 2.48 -16.75 27.19
C GLN A 148 2.92 -15.38 27.70
N VAL A 149 3.68 -14.62 26.91
CA VAL A 149 4.12 -13.26 27.29
C VAL A 149 2.98 -12.26 27.08
N ALA A 150 2.25 -12.43 25.98
CA ALA A 150 1.11 -11.58 25.64
C ALA A 150 -0.02 -11.68 26.68
N GLU A 151 -0.43 -12.90 27.03
CA GLU A 151 -1.57 -13.16 27.92
C GLU A 151 -1.24 -12.99 29.41
N ASN A 152 0.04 -12.96 29.78
CA ASN A 152 0.45 -12.77 31.17
C ASN A 152 0.21 -11.31 31.61
N LYS A 153 -0.80 -11.13 32.47
CA LYS A 153 -1.23 -9.84 33.03
C LYS A 153 -0.20 -9.20 33.97
N SER A 154 0.72 -9.99 34.52
CA SER A 154 1.80 -9.48 35.39
C SER A 154 2.94 -8.84 34.59
N ILE A 155 3.03 -9.11 33.28
CA ILE A 155 4.02 -8.47 32.40
C ILE A 155 3.46 -7.13 31.91
N PRO A 156 4.10 -5.99 32.24
CA PRO A 156 3.56 -4.69 31.89
C PRO A 156 3.58 -4.47 30.37
N LYS A 157 2.45 -4.01 29.83
CA LYS A 157 2.29 -3.74 28.40
C LYS A 157 2.43 -2.25 28.11
N ALA A 158 3.07 -1.92 27.00
CA ALA A 158 3.11 -0.55 26.51
C ALA A 158 1.71 -0.16 25.98
N TYR A 159 1.39 1.14 25.96
CA TYR A 159 0.07 1.62 25.52
C TYR A 159 -0.28 1.22 24.07
N MET A 160 0.73 0.94 23.25
CA MET A 160 0.61 0.49 21.86
C MET A 160 0.58 -1.03 21.68
N PHE A 161 0.70 -1.80 22.77
CA PHE A 161 0.60 -3.25 22.69
C PHE A 161 -0.79 -3.66 22.17
N ARG A 162 -0.82 -4.66 21.29
CA ARG A 162 -2.04 -5.22 20.72
C ARG A 162 -1.94 -6.73 20.73
N GLU A 163 -3.04 -7.37 21.10
CA GLU A 163 -3.12 -8.83 20.99
C GLU A 163 -3.21 -9.26 19.53
N ARG A 164 -2.59 -10.39 19.22
CA ARG A 164 -2.58 -10.97 17.89
C ARG A 164 -3.61 -12.09 17.80
N PRO A 165 -4.31 -12.26 16.65
CA PRO A 165 -5.18 -13.42 16.44
C PRO A 165 -4.44 -14.75 16.58
N SER A 166 -3.14 -14.77 16.26
CA SER A 166 -2.27 -15.92 16.51
C SER A 166 -0.84 -15.47 16.81
N TYR A 167 -0.17 -16.22 17.68
CA TYR A 167 1.23 -16.02 18.06
C TYR A 167 2.06 -17.15 17.47
N LYS A 168 2.97 -16.81 16.56
CA LYS A 168 3.86 -17.74 15.88
C LYS A 168 5.26 -17.13 15.80
N PRO A 169 6.32 -17.96 15.75
CA PRO A 169 7.66 -17.48 15.45
C PRO A 169 7.70 -16.66 14.16
N LEU A 170 8.58 -15.67 14.12
CA LEU A 170 8.77 -14.80 12.96
C LEU A 170 9.85 -15.36 12.06
N SER A 171 9.49 -15.67 10.81
CA SER A 171 10.43 -16.13 9.78
C SER A 171 10.70 -15.04 8.75
N PHE A 172 11.97 -14.81 8.42
CA PHE A 172 12.38 -13.81 7.44
C PHE A 172 13.76 -14.13 6.84
N VAL A 173 14.05 -13.58 5.67
CA VAL A 173 15.38 -13.69 5.05
C VAL A 173 16.30 -12.63 5.62
N LEU A 174 17.43 -13.03 6.21
CA LEU A 174 18.38 -12.12 6.81
C LEU A 174 19.01 -11.21 5.75
N GLY A 175 18.97 -9.90 5.96
CA GLY A 175 19.42 -8.88 5.00
C GLY A 175 18.35 -8.40 4.00
N SER A 176 17.12 -8.94 4.01
CA SER A 176 16.06 -8.60 3.03
C SER A 176 15.35 -7.25 3.27
N LYS A 177 15.77 -6.43 4.24
CA LYS A 177 15.11 -5.19 4.70
C LYS A 177 13.62 -5.37 5.11
N ARG A 178 13.16 -6.60 5.35
CA ARG A 178 11.80 -6.92 5.82
C ARG A 178 11.63 -6.88 7.34
N ILE A 179 12.72 -6.65 8.06
CA ILE A 179 12.77 -6.51 9.52
C ILE A 179 13.52 -5.22 9.87
N ILE A 180 13.31 -4.68 11.06
CA ILE A 180 14.10 -3.53 11.52
C ILE A 180 15.59 -3.90 11.56
N GLU A 181 16.44 -2.98 11.12
CA GLU A 181 17.86 -3.22 10.86
C GLU A 181 18.57 -3.80 12.09
N GLY A 182 18.32 -3.24 13.28
CA GLY A 182 18.96 -3.69 14.51
C GLY A 182 18.62 -5.13 14.91
N VAL A 183 17.42 -5.64 14.58
CA VAL A 183 17.09 -7.06 14.82
C VAL A 183 17.84 -7.95 13.83
N GLY A 184 17.92 -7.53 12.56
CA GLY A 184 18.72 -8.25 11.55
C GLY A 184 20.20 -8.31 11.93
N ASP A 185 20.78 -7.19 12.33
CA ASP A 185 22.17 -7.09 12.79
C ASP A 185 22.42 -8.00 14.00
N ALA A 186 21.51 -8.01 14.97
CA ALA A 186 21.63 -8.82 16.17
C ALA A 186 21.53 -10.33 15.89
N VAL A 187 20.70 -10.73 14.93
CA VAL A 187 20.53 -12.13 14.53
C VAL A 187 21.71 -12.65 13.71
N ASN A 188 22.40 -11.77 12.98
CA ASN A 188 23.56 -12.16 12.18
C ASN A 188 24.68 -12.73 13.08
N GLY A 189 25.08 -13.97 12.83
CA GLY A 189 26.07 -14.69 13.64
C GLY A 189 25.51 -15.41 14.87
N MET A 190 24.21 -15.29 15.18
CA MET A 190 23.59 -16.09 16.24
C MET A 190 23.61 -17.58 15.90
N LYS A 191 23.73 -18.41 16.95
CA LYS A 191 23.56 -19.86 16.86
C LYS A 191 22.10 -20.25 17.10
N VAL A 192 21.66 -21.34 16.47
CA VAL A 192 20.35 -21.94 16.78
C VAL A 192 20.25 -22.25 18.27
N ASN A 193 19.08 -21.98 18.85
CA ASN A 193 18.75 -22.00 20.28
C ASN A 193 19.43 -20.95 21.15
N GLN A 194 20.26 -20.07 20.59
CA GLN A 194 20.81 -18.93 21.33
C GLN A 194 19.71 -17.91 21.61
N THR A 195 19.71 -17.36 22.83
CA THR A 195 18.92 -16.19 23.19
C THR A 195 19.85 -15.01 23.48
N ILE A 196 19.52 -13.84 22.95
CA ILE A 196 20.22 -12.59 23.23
C ILE A 196 19.24 -11.51 23.64
N GLU A 197 19.70 -10.60 24.48
CA GLU A 197 19.07 -9.29 24.66
C GLU A 197 19.87 -8.26 23.86
N VAL A 198 19.19 -7.44 23.07
CA VAL A 198 19.83 -6.36 22.29
C VAL A 198 19.08 -5.05 22.49
N THR A 199 19.84 -3.98 22.70
CA THR A 199 19.33 -2.61 22.72
C THR A 199 19.56 -1.97 21.35
N ILE A 200 18.48 -1.56 20.70
CA ILE A 200 18.47 -1.04 19.33
C ILE A 200 18.15 0.47 19.36
N PRO A 201 19.07 1.34 18.89
CA PRO A 201 18.82 2.78 18.83
C PRO A 201 17.78 3.14 17.75
N PRO A 202 17.17 4.33 17.81
CA PRO A 202 16.08 4.72 16.91
C PRO A 202 16.41 4.56 15.42
N ASP A 203 17.60 5.00 14.98
CA ASP A 203 18.10 4.92 13.60
C ASP A 203 18.20 3.49 13.05
N LYS A 204 18.40 2.49 13.92
CA LYS A 204 18.36 1.05 13.57
C LYS A 204 16.99 0.40 13.81
N ALA A 205 16.01 1.17 14.28
CA ALA A 205 14.63 0.74 14.54
C ALA A 205 13.65 1.49 13.63
N TYR A 206 12.84 2.40 14.19
CA TYR A 206 11.80 3.16 13.49
C TYR A 206 12.23 4.57 13.11
N ASN A 207 13.54 4.81 13.06
CA ASN A 207 14.20 6.09 12.85
C ASN A 207 13.84 7.18 13.88
N TYR A 208 14.62 8.26 13.82
CA TYR A 208 14.23 9.51 14.45
C TYR A 208 13.04 10.14 13.72
N TYR A 209 12.31 11.02 14.42
CA TYR A 209 11.31 11.88 13.81
C TYR A 209 11.90 12.56 12.59
N ASN A 210 11.34 12.25 11.42
CA ASN A 210 11.76 12.85 10.18
C ASN A 210 10.61 13.70 9.64
N LYS A 211 10.89 14.99 9.40
CA LYS A 211 9.95 15.91 8.73
C LYS A 211 9.53 15.41 7.34
N LYS A 212 10.24 14.46 6.73
CA LYS A 212 9.85 13.77 5.48
C LYS A 212 8.66 12.81 5.64
N LEU A 213 8.20 12.54 6.86
CA LEU A 213 6.95 11.80 7.14
C LEU A 213 5.72 12.73 7.17
N LEU A 214 5.91 14.01 6.82
CA LEU A 214 4.84 14.98 6.59
C LEU A 214 4.36 14.84 5.15
N THR A 215 3.15 14.33 4.98
CA THR A 215 2.42 14.42 3.72
C THR A 215 1.60 15.71 3.74
N ILE A 216 1.74 16.54 2.72
CA ILE A 216 0.93 17.74 2.52
C ILE A 216 -0.05 17.43 1.39
N ILE A 217 -1.34 17.56 1.64
CA ILE A 217 -2.43 17.34 0.69
C ILE A 217 -3.20 18.65 0.56
N PRO A 218 -3.44 19.21 -0.63
CA PRO A 218 -4.23 20.42 -0.76
C PRO A 218 -5.67 20.13 -0.36
N ILE A 219 -6.34 21.10 0.27
CA ILE A 219 -7.77 20.97 0.62
C ILE A 219 -8.62 20.83 -0.63
N GLU A 220 -8.26 21.51 -1.72
CA GLU A 220 -8.93 21.36 -3.00
C GLU A 220 -7.98 20.75 -4.04
N GLU A 221 -8.47 19.74 -4.76
CA GLU A 221 -7.70 18.96 -5.71
C GLU A 221 -8.47 18.79 -7.01
N LYS A 222 -7.77 18.93 -8.14
CA LYS A 222 -8.29 18.59 -9.47
C LYS A 222 -7.82 17.20 -9.86
N ILE A 223 -8.75 16.31 -10.14
CA ILE A 223 -8.46 15.00 -10.72
C ILE A 223 -9.01 14.94 -12.15
N PRO A 224 -8.41 14.12 -13.04
CA PRO A 224 -8.98 13.89 -14.38
C PRO A 224 -10.41 13.37 -14.28
N ARG A 225 -11.30 13.88 -15.13
CA ARG A 225 -12.66 13.33 -15.27
C ARG A 225 -12.65 12.09 -16.16
N GLU A 226 -11.81 12.11 -17.19
CA GLU A 226 -11.61 10.98 -18.10
C GLU A 226 -10.25 10.31 -17.88
N THR A 227 -10.17 9.02 -18.23
CA THR A 227 -8.92 8.26 -18.22
C THR A 227 -8.92 7.14 -19.26
N LEU A 228 -7.75 6.56 -19.51
CA LEU A 228 -7.56 5.48 -20.47
C LEU A 228 -7.23 4.17 -19.74
N LEU A 229 -7.91 3.10 -20.14
CA LEU A 229 -7.61 1.73 -19.77
C LEU A 229 -6.87 1.05 -20.90
N LYS A 230 -5.91 0.18 -20.57
CA LYS A 230 -5.39 -0.76 -21.56
C LYS A 230 -6.49 -1.77 -21.89
N ARG A 231 -6.72 -2.01 -23.18
CA ARG A 231 -7.64 -3.05 -23.65
C ARG A 231 -7.08 -4.45 -23.41
N TYR A 232 -5.76 -4.58 -23.50
CA TYR A 232 -5.03 -5.83 -23.29
C TYR A 232 -4.22 -5.75 -22.00
N VAL A 233 -4.42 -6.71 -21.11
CA VAL A 233 -3.80 -6.74 -19.77
C VAL A 233 -3.23 -8.11 -19.44
N ASP A 234 -2.09 -8.12 -18.76
CA ASP A 234 -1.46 -9.34 -18.25
C ASP A 234 -1.67 -9.41 -16.74
N VAL A 235 -2.18 -10.54 -16.26
CA VAL A 235 -2.53 -10.74 -14.85
C VAL A 235 -2.01 -12.08 -14.32
N PRO A 236 -1.55 -12.17 -13.07
CA PRO A 236 -1.14 -13.45 -12.50
C PRO A 236 -2.32 -14.42 -12.36
N VAL A 237 -2.14 -15.68 -12.78
CA VAL A 237 -3.19 -16.72 -12.76
C VAL A 237 -3.71 -16.96 -11.33
N ASN A 238 -2.83 -16.85 -10.34
CA ASN A 238 -3.15 -17.02 -8.92
C ASN A 238 -4.15 -16.01 -8.35
N GLN A 239 -4.59 -15.01 -9.11
CA GLN A 239 -5.60 -14.07 -8.64
C GLN A 239 -7.02 -14.54 -8.95
N PHE A 240 -7.17 -15.55 -9.81
CA PHE A 240 -8.46 -16.07 -10.25
C PHE A 240 -8.74 -17.47 -9.68
N TYR A 241 -8.20 -17.84 -8.52
CA TYR A 241 -8.36 -19.18 -7.92
C TYR A 241 -9.82 -19.64 -7.72
N HIS A 242 -10.78 -18.71 -7.73
CA HIS A 242 -12.21 -19.01 -7.67
C HIS A 242 -12.91 -19.08 -9.04
N ALA A 243 -12.26 -18.62 -10.11
CA ALA A 243 -12.72 -18.85 -11.46
C ALA A 243 -12.30 -20.26 -11.87
N ALA A 244 -13.30 -21.11 -12.15
CA ALA A 244 -13.08 -22.48 -12.62
C ALA A 244 -12.04 -22.52 -13.76
N ASN A 245 -11.14 -23.53 -13.75
CA ASN A 245 -10.08 -23.82 -14.73
C ASN A 245 -10.18 -23.09 -16.08
N LEU A 246 -9.84 -21.80 -16.10
CA LEU A 246 -9.94 -20.96 -17.28
C LEU A 246 -8.96 -21.46 -18.36
N LYS A 247 -9.39 -21.39 -19.61
CA LYS A 247 -8.64 -21.77 -20.81
C LYS A 247 -8.64 -20.63 -21.81
N ALA A 248 -7.66 -20.64 -22.72
CA ALA A 248 -7.68 -19.72 -23.85
C ALA A 248 -8.99 -19.85 -24.63
N GLY A 249 -9.61 -18.71 -24.96
CA GLY A 249 -10.94 -18.62 -25.57
C GLY A 249 -12.08 -18.44 -24.58
N ASP A 250 -11.89 -18.73 -23.29
CA ASP A 250 -12.94 -18.52 -22.30
C ASP A 250 -13.28 -17.04 -22.13
N ILE A 251 -14.54 -16.76 -21.85
CA ILE A 251 -15.02 -15.44 -21.47
C ILE A 251 -15.54 -15.53 -20.04
N PHE A 252 -15.10 -14.62 -19.19
CA PHE A 252 -15.55 -14.55 -17.81
C PHE A 252 -15.68 -13.10 -17.37
N MET A 253 -16.50 -12.87 -16.35
CA MET A 253 -16.60 -11.58 -15.70
C MET A 253 -15.49 -11.46 -14.66
N ILE A 254 -14.67 -10.41 -14.77
CA ILE A 254 -13.67 -10.07 -13.77
C ILE A 254 -14.42 -9.71 -12.47
N PRO A 255 -14.16 -10.42 -11.35
CA PRO A 255 -14.89 -10.23 -10.11
C PRO A 255 -14.94 -8.77 -9.66
N ASP A 256 -16.10 -8.33 -9.17
CA ASP A 256 -16.35 -7.00 -8.62
C ASP A 256 -16.15 -5.82 -9.59
N THR A 257 -16.07 -6.05 -10.91
CA THR A 257 -15.81 -4.96 -11.87
C THR A 257 -16.90 -4.72 -12.91
N ASN A 258 -17.81 -5.68 -13.12
CA ASN A 258 -18.72 -5.73 -14.28
C ASN A 258 -17.99 -5.73 -15.64
N ILE A 259 -16.73 -6.18 -15.68
CA ILE A 259 -15.94 -6.22 -16.91
C ILE A 259 -15.87 -7.67 -17.38
N ASN A 260 -16.44 -7.96 -18.55
CA ASN A 260 -16.19 -9.23 -19.21
C ASN A 260 -14.83 -9.19 -19.90
N ALA A 261 -14.07 -10.27 -19.78
CA ALA A 261 -12.79 -10.43 -20.45
C ALA A 261 -12.68 -11.77 -21.16
N SER A 262 -11.99 -11.77 -22.31
CA SER A 262 -11.60 -13.00 -23.01
C SER A 262 -10.18 -13.38 -22.64
N VAL A 263 -9.96 -14.67 -22.37
CA VAL A 263 -8.63 -15.23 -22.14
C VAL A 263 -7.94 -15.43 -23.49
N LEU A 264 -6.90 -14.65 -23.77
CA LEU A 264 -6.13 -14.77 -25.01
C LEU A 264 -5.11 -15.91 -24.93
N SER A 265 -4.38 -15.98 -23.81
CA SER A 265 -3.38 -17.03 -23.57
C SER A 265 -3.09 -17.18 -22.08
N ILE A 266 -2.63 -18.37 -21.67
CA ILE A 266 -2.17 -18.65 -20.31
C ILE A 266 -0.76 -19.26 -20.41
N ASN A 267 0.22 -18.60 -19.79
CA ASN A 267 1.62 -19.01 -19.76
C ASN A 267 2.09 -19.14 -18.32
N ASN A 268 2.41 -20.37 -17.86
CA ASN A 268 2.85 -20.70 -16.49
C ASN A 268 2.06 -19.97 -15.39
N ASP A 269 2.48 -18.76 -15.02
CA ASP A 269 1.92 -17.96 -13.93
C ASP A 269 1.15 -16.70 -14.40
N THR A 270 1.07 -16.42 -15.70
CA THR A 270 0.47 -15.19 -16.26
C THR A 270 -0.62 -15.52 -17.29
N MET A 271 -1.72 -14.77 -17.23
CA MET A 271 -2.85 -14.84 -18.14
C MET A 271 -2.98 -13.50 -18.89
N ALA A 272 -3.00 -13.56 -20.21
CA ALA A 272 -3.26 -12.40 -21.07
C ALA A 272 -4.75 -12.30 -21.35
N LEU A 273 -5.33 -11.12 -21.12
CA LEU A 273 -6.75 -10.85 -21.25
C LEU A 273 -7.02 -9.71 -22.24
N GLU A 274 -8.12 -9.84 -22.98
CA GLU A 274 -8.77 -8.72 -23.66
C GLU A 274 -10.01 -8.29 -22.87
N LEU A 275 -10.11 -7.00 -22.54
CA LEU A 275 -11.30 -6.42 -21.92
C LEU A 275 -12.38 -6.18 -22.98
N LEU A 276 -13.53 -6.85 -22.84
CA LEU A 276 -14.64 -6.83 -23.80
C LEU A 276 -15.66 -5.72 -23.48
N LEU A 277 -15.17 -4.49 -23.34
CA LEU A 277 -16.00 -3.33 -23.03
C LEU A 277 -16.56 -2.66 -24.29
N LYS A 278 -17.77 -2.12 -24.17
CA LYS A 278 -18.49 -1.38 -25.21
C LYS A 278 -18.83 0.03 -24.70
N VAL A 279 -18.99 0.96 -25.65
CA VAL A 279 -19.45 2.32 -25.33
C VAL A 279 -20.80 2.25 -24.60
N GLY A 280 -20.90 2.95 -23.48
CA GLY A 280 -22.06 2.94 -22.59
C GLY A 280 -21.98 1.94 -21.43
N ASP A 281 -21.01 1.00 -21.43
CA ASP A 281 -20.84 0.09 -20.31
C ASP A 281 -20.46 0.85 -19.03
N VAL A 282 -21.10 0.49 -17.91
CA VAL A 282 -20.80 1.03 -16.59
C VAL A 282 -19.99 0.02 -15.80
N ILE A 283 -18.77 0.40 -15.45
CA ILE A 283 -17.79 -0.47 -14.80
C ILE A 283 -17.46 0.00 -13.38
N HIS A 284 -17.11 -0.96 -12.52
CA HIS A 284 -16.57 -0.70 -11.19
C HIS A 284 -15.08 -1.04 -11.16
N ARG A 285 -14.27 -0.17 -10.53
CA ARG A 285 -12.81 -0.32 -10.51
C ARG A 285 -12.21 -0.13 -9.12
N GLY A 286 -13.00 -0.40 -8.07
CA GLY A 286 -12.60 -0.15 -6.69
C GLY A 286 -12.60 1.33 -6.29
N LEU A 287 -12.82 2.24 -7.25
CA LEU A 287 -13.02 3.65 -7.00
C LEU A 287 -14.37 3.86 -6.27
N PRO A 288 -14.49 4.93 -5.47
CA PRO A 288 -15.74 5.26 -4.75
C PRO A 288 -16.89 5.74 -5.66
N PHE A 289 -16.68 5.69 -6.97
CA PHE A 289 -17.65 5.98 -8.02
C PHE A 289 -17.43 5.03 -9.20
N ASN A 290 -18.48 4.80 -9.99
CA ASN A 290 -18.41 4.00 -11.20
C ASN A 290 -17.79 4.80 -12.35
N SER A 291 -17.50 4.13 -13.46
CA SER A 291 -17.06 4.79 -14.69
C SER A 291 -17.90 4.32 -15.87
N THR A 292 -18.11 5.19 -16.84
CA THR A 292 -18.79 4.87 -18.10
C THR A 292 -17.77 4.80 -19.22
N VAL A 293 -17.84 3.79 -20.07
CA VAL A 293 -17.02 3.69 -21.27
C VAL A 293 -17.54 4.68 -22.31
N ILE A 294 -16.70 5.63 -22.72
CA ILE A 294 -17.08 6.68 -23.67
C ILE A 294 -16.50 6.44 -25.08
N ALA A 295 -15.38 5.72 -25.18
CA ALA A 295 -14.83 5.28 -26.46
C ALA A 295 -14.03 3.98 -26.32
N VAL A 296 -13.99 3.19 -27.39
CA VAL A 296 -13.21 1.94 -27.46
C VAL A 296 -12.31 2.00 -28.69
N TYR A 297 -11.02 1.93 -28.47
CA TYR A 297 -9.98 1.98 -29.50
C TYR A 297 -9.28 0.60 -29.62
N PRO A 298 -8.43 0.40 -30.65
CA PRO A 298 -7.72 -0.86 -30.82
C PRO A 298 -6.88 -1.25 -29.60
N LYS A 299 -6.21 -0.30 -28.94
CA LYS A 299 -5.31 -0.61 -27.80
C LYS A 299 -5.81 -0.14 -26.45
N VAL A 300 -6.73 0.81 -26.42
CA VAL A 300 -7.21 1.43 -25.18
C VAL A 300 -8.72 1.61 -25.16
N ILE A 301 -9.26 1.76 -23.96
CA ILE A 301 -10.67 2.06 -23.71
C ILE A 301 -10.71 3.35 -22.91
N GLU A 302 -11.42 4.35 -23.42
CA GLU A 302 -11.60 5.62 -22.74
C GLU A 302 -12.84 5.55 -21.84
N ILE A 303 -12.67 5.99 -20.60
CA ILE A 303 -13.72 5.99 -19.60
C ILE A 303 -13.86 7.37 -18.96
N GLU A 304 -15.08 7.69 -18.56
CA GLU A 304 -15.43 8.88 -17.80
C GLU A 304 -15.88 8.47 -16.38
N TYR A 305 -15.46 9.21 -15.37
CA TYR A 305 -15.88 8.97 -13.98
C TYR A 305 -17.28 9.52 -13.70
N ASN A 306 -18.15 8.67 -13.17
CA ASN A 306 -19.54 9.00 -12.88
C ASN A 306 -19.65 9.67 -11.50
N VAL A 307 -19.46 10.99 -11.46
CA VAL A 307 -19.57 11.79 -10.24
C VAL A 307 -20.57 12.94 -10.38
N LYS A 308 -21.09 13.41 -9.25
CA LYS A 308 -21.99 14.57 -9.20
C LYS A 308 -21.47 15.61 -8.22
N VAL A 309 -21.65 16.89 -8.54
CA VAL A 309 -21.41 17.98 -7.58
C VAL A 309 -22.26 17.76 -6.33
N GLY A 310 -21.65 17.90 -5.16
CA GLY A 310 -22.24 17.61 -3.85
C GLY A 310 -22.09 16.15 -3.40
N GLN A 311 -21.57 15.25 -4.24
CA GLN A 311 -21.33 13.87 -3.84
C GLN A 311 -20.21 13.79 -2.80
N VAL A 312 -20.49 13.09 -1.71
CA VAL A 312 -19.47 12.71 -0.71
C VAL A 312 -18.80 11.41 -1.14
N ILE A 313 -17.48 11.41 -1.10
CA ILE A 313 -16.58 10.38 -1.57
C ILE A 313 -15.72 9.93 -0.38
N HIS A 314 -15.65 8.61 -0.17
CA HIS A 314 -14.75 8.01 0.79
C HIS A 314 -13.64 7.25 0.07
N SER A 315 -12.45 7.85 0.00
CA SER A 315 -11.29 7.26 -0.67
C SER A 315 -10.56 6.31 0.27
N ARG A 316 -10.33 5.07 -0.19
CA ARG A 316 -9.59 4.07 0.58
C ARG A 316 -8.19 4.59 0.94
N GLY A 317 -7.86 4.59 2.23
CA GLY A 317 -6.57 5.03 2.75
C GLY A 317 -6.55 6.48 3.26
N LEU A 318 -7.60 7.27 3.00
CA LEU A 318 -7.79 8.56 3.64
C LEU A 318 -8.72 8.42 4.86
N PRO A 319 -8.39 9.05 6.00
CA PRO A 319 -9.23 8.98 7.19
C PRO A 319 -10.39 9.98 7.21
N TRP A 320 -10.49 10.83 6.19
CA TRP A 320 -11.56 11.81 6.02
C TRP A 320 -12.37 11.53 4.76
N ASN A 321 -13.56 12.11 4.70
CA ASN A 321 -14.38 12.16 3.49
C ASN A 321 -13.96 13.33 2.61
N SER A 322 -14.28 13.24 1.32
CA SER A 322 -14.10 14.34 0.37
C SER A 322 -15.42 14.65 -0.33
N THR A 323 -15.63 15.89 -0.73
CA THR A 323 -16.84 16.33 -1.42
C THR A 323 -16.49 16.79 -2.83
N VAL A 324 -17.25 16.34 -3.83
CA VAL A 324 -17.13 16.87 -5.20
C VAL A 324 -17.72 18.27 -5.23
N ILE A 325 -16.89 19.28 -5.52
CA ILE A 325 -17.31 20.69 -5.55
C ILE A 325 -17.38 21.26 -6.97
N GLY A 326 -16.90 20.52 -7.97
CA GLY A 326 -17.03 20.89 -9.38
C GLY A 326 -16.79 19.71 -10.31
N VAL A 327 -17.44 19.74 -11.46
CA VAL A 327 -17.21 18.82 -12.59
C VAL A 327 -17.22 19.68 -13.86
N ASN A 328 -16.15 19.58 -14.65
CA ASN A 328 -16.04 20.19 -15.97
C ASN A 328 -15.85 19.10 -17.00
#